data_AF-A0ABD0QLY0-F1
#
_entry.id   AF-A0ABD0QLY0-F1
#
_cell.length_a   1.000
_cell.length_b   1.000
_cell.length_c   1.000
_cell.angle_alpha   90.00
_cell.angle_beta   90.00
_cell.angle_gamma   90.00
#
_symmetry.space_group_name_H-M   'P 1'
#
loop_
_entity.id
_entity.type
_entity.pdbx_description
1 polymer ?
#
loop_
_entity_poly.entity_id
_entity_poly.type
_entity_poly.pdbx_seq_one_letter_code
_entity_poly.pdbx_strand_id
1 'polypeptide(L)' 'GSAIAKIVGTNARNNSKFDSTVNMWVFEETVNGRKLTEIINTDHENVKYLPGHKLPENV' A
#
# COMPACT_ATOMS: atom_id res chain seq x y z
N GLY A 1 -7.84 5.27 -3.23
CA GLY A 1 -6.39 5.22 -2.91
C GLY A 1 -5.82 3.85 -3.15
N SER A 2 -6.09 2.87 -2.28
CA SER A 2 -5.39 1.58 -2.29
C SER A 2 -5.55 0.75 -3.58
N ALA A 3 -6.71 0.78 -4.25
CA ALA A 3 -6.89 0.08 -5.53
C ALA A 3 -5.93 0.60 -6.62
N ILE A 4 -5.70 1.92 -6.70
CA ILE A 4 -4.77 2.48 -7.70
C ILE A 4 -3.32 2.27 -7.28
N ALA A 5 -3.01 2.34 -5.97
CA ALA A 5 -1.67 2.07 -5.45
C ALA A 5 -1.21 0.65 -5.83
N LYS A 6 -2.12 -0.33 -5.84
CA LYS A 6 -1.83 -1.70 -6.33
C LYS A 6 -1.39 -1.75 -7.79
N ILE A 7 -2.10 -1.04 -8.66
CA ILE A 7 -1.80 -1.00 -10.10
C ILE A 7 -0.49 -0.23 -10.35
N VAL A 8 -0.31 0.93 -9.68
CA VAL A 8 0.88 1.76 -9.81
C VAL A 8 2.12 1.04 -9.28
N GLY A 9 2.06 0.42 -8.10
CA GLY A 9 3.15 -0.38 -7.55
C GLY A 9 3.58 -1.50 -8.49
N THR A 10 2.63 -2.22 -9.09
CA THR A 10 2.94 -3.28 -10.06
C THR A 10 3.64 -2.74 -11.30
N ASN A 11 3.18 -1.61 -11.86
CA ASN A 11 3.77 -1.02 -13.06
C ASN A 11 5.15 -0.40 -12.78
N ALA A 12 5.31 0.28 -11.64
CA ALA A 12 6.56 0.90 -11.23
C ALA A 12 7.68 -0.15 -11.05
N ARG A 13 7.35 -1.31 -10.45
CA ARG A 13 8.27 -2.45 -10.33
C ARG A 13 8.68 -3.04 -11.69
N ASN A 14 7.80 -3.00 -12.69
CA ASN A 14 8.02 -3.64 -13.99
C ASN A 14 8.57 -2.71 -15.08
N ASN A 15 8.85 -1.45 -14.77
CA ASN A 15 9.29 -0.46 -15.77
C ASN A 15 10.43 0.38 -15.22
N SER A 16 11.62 0.19 -15.78
CA SER A 16 12.86 0.87 -15.37
C SER A 16 12.85 2.39 -15.53
N LYS A 17 11.80 2.97 -16.14
CA LYS A 17 11.61 4.43 -16.20
C LYS A 17 11.10 5.01 -14.89
N PHE A 18 10.63 4.19 -13.96
CA PHE A 18 10.08 4.63 -12.67
C PHE A 18 10.92 4.09 -11.51
N ASP A 19 10.90 4.80 -10.38
CA ASP A 19 11.39 4.25 -9.12
C ASP A 19 10.50 3.07 -8.74
N SER A 20 11.11 1.97 -8.31
CA SER A 20 10.35 0.80 -7.89
C SER A 20 9.48 1.09 -6.67
N THR A 21 9.88 2.01 -5.80
CA THR A 21 9.17 2.35 -4.56
C THR A 21 8.07 3.37 -4.80
N VAL A 22 6.86 3.09 -4.34
CA VAL A 22 5.69 3.95 -4.47
C VAL A 22 5.25 4.41 -3.09
N ASN A 23 5.56 5.66 -2.74
CA ASN A 23 5.10 6.21 -1.48
C ASN A 23 3.61 6.60 -1.56
N MET A 24 2.79 6.01 -0.69
CA MET A 24 1.39 6.35 -0.54
C MET A 24 1.16 7.14 0.75
N TRP A 25 0.62 8.36 0.65
CA TRP A 25 0.17 9.09 1.84
C TRP A 25 -1.13 8.48 2.37
N VAL A 26 -1.16 8.20 3.67
CA VAL A 26 -2.33 7.68 4.39
C VAL A 26 -2.52 8.54 5.62
N PHE A 27 -3.74 9.04 5.82
CA PHE A 27 -4.09 9.71 7.07
C PHE A 27 -3.97 8.72 8.23
N GLU A 28 -3.29 9.12 9.30
CA GLU A 28 -3.01 8.21 10.42
C GLU A 28 -4.28 7.88 11.20
N GLU A 29 -4.57 6.59 11.33
CA GLU A 29 -5.74 6.06 12.03
C GLU A 29 -5.36 4.80 12.81
N THR A 30 -6.01 4.55 13.95
CA THR A 30 -5.82 3.32 14.72
C THR A 30 -6.86 2.27 14.31
N VAL A 31 -6.42 1.09 13.91
CA VAL A 31 -7.26 -0.07 13.57
C VAL A 31 -6.76 -1.27 14.36
N ASN A 32 -7.65 -1.93 15.10
CA ASN A 32 -7.31 -3.09 15.96
C ASN A 32 -6.11 -2.83 16.90
N GLY A 33 -5.98 -1.60 17.40
CA GLY A 33 -4.89 -1.20 18.30
C GLY A 33 -3.54 -0.89 17.62
N ARG A 34 -3.45 -0.99 16.28
CA ARG A 34 -2.25 -0.67 15.49
C ARG A 34 -2.49 0.52 14.57
N LYS A 35 -1.43 1.21 14.18
CA LYS A 35 -1.50 2.28 13.17
C LYS A 35 -1.83 1.70 11.80
N LEU A 36 -2.74 2.32 11.06
CA LEU A 36 -3.11 1.86 9.73
C LEU A 36 -1.91 1.89 8.77
N THR A 37 -1.05 2.89 8.91
CA THR A 37 0.22 2.98 8.16
C THR A 37 1.14 1.79 8.46
N GLU A 38 1.26 1.38 9.71
CA GLU A 38 2.05 0.22 10.12
C GLU A 38 1.46 -1.09 9.57
N ILE A 39 0.14 -1.29 9.66
CA ILE A 39 -0.54 -2.45 9.09
C ILE A 39 -0.29 -2.51 7.58
N ILE A 40 -0.44 -1.39 6.86
CA ILE A 40 -0.20 -1.34 5.42
C ILE A 40 1.25 -1.70 5.08
N ASN A 41 2.23 -1.15 5.79
CA ASN A 41 3.65 -1.39 5.49
C ASN A 41 4.13 -2.80 5.88
N THR A 42 3.47 -3.47 6.84
CA THR A 42 3.89 -4.80 7.33
C THR A 42 3.09 -5.93 6.69
N ASP A 43 1.77 -5.78 6.64
CA ASP A 43 0.86 -6.80 6.15
C ASP A 43 0.55 -6.62 4.65
N HIS A 44 1.06 -5.54 4.03
CA HIS A 44 0.78 -5.12 2.66
C HIS A 44 -0.71 -5.13 2.34
N GLU A 45 -1.53 -4.60 3.26
CA GLU A 45 -2.97 -4.60 3.12
C GLU A 45 -3.59 -3.39 3.82
N ASN A 46 -4.45 -2.67 3.10
CA ASN A 46 -5.29 -1.67 3.72
C ASN A 46 -6.56 -2.35 4.27
N VAL A 47 -6.45 -2.97 5.45
CA VAL A 47 -7.51 -3.77 6.07
C VAL A 47 -8.82 -3.00 6.32
N LYS A 48 -8.76 -1.66 6.35
CA LYS A 48 -9.94 -0.80 6.56
C LYS A 48 -10.65 -0.47 5.24
N TYR A 49 -9.89 -0.06 4.23
CA TYR A 49 -10.47 0.49 2.98
C TYR A 49 -10.41 -0.46 1.78
N LEU A 50 -9.66 -1.55 1.87
CA LEU A 50 -9.55 -2.57 0.83
C LEU A 50 -9.25 -3.98 1.43
N PRO A 51 -10.15 -4.52 2.26
CA PRO A 51 -9.93 -5.81 2.94
C PRO A 51 -9.84 -6.98 1.95
N GLY A 52 -8.98 -7.95 2.24
CA GLY A 52 -8.77 -9.16 1.44
C GLY A 52 -7.89 -8.96 0.21
N HIS A 53 -7.35 -7.74 -0.01
CA HIS A 53 -6.53 -7.45 -1.18
C HIS A 53 -5.14 -6.96 -0.79
N LYS A 54 -4.14 -7.80 -1.05
CA LYS A 54 -2.74 -7.43 -0.90
C LYS A 54 -2.31 -6.36 -1.90
N LEU A 55 -1.57 -5.39 -1.38
CA LEU A 55 -0.79 -4.39 -2.10
C LEU A 55 0.58 -5.00 -2.48
N PRO A 56 1.23 -4.50 -3.54
CA PRO A 56 2.62 -4.85 -3.86
C PRO A 56 3.57 -4.48 -2.72
N GLU A 57 4.66 -5.22 -2.53
CA GLU A 57 5.60 -4.97 -1.42
C GLU A 57 6.38 -3.65 -1.55
N ASN A 58 6.35 -3.06 -2.73
CA ASN A 58 6.98 -1.79 -3.06
C ASN A 58 6.06 -0.58 -2.90
N VAL A 59 4.93 -0.76 -2.20
CA VAL A 59 3.95 0.28 -1.84
C VAL A 59 3.93 0.43 -0.32
#